data_AF-Q4JCK4-F1
#
_entry.id   AF-Q4JCK4-F1
#
_cell.length_a   1.000
_cell.length_b   1.000
_cell.length_c   1.000
_cell.angle_alpha   90.00
_cell.angle_beta   90.00
_cell.angle_gamma   90.00
#
_symmetry.space_group_name_H-M   'P 1'
#
loop_
_entity.id
_entity.type
_entity.pdbx_description
1 polymer ?
#
loop_
_entity_poly.entity_id
_entity_poly.type
_entity_poly.pdbx_seq_one_letter_code
_entity_poly.pdbx_strand_id
1 'polypeptide(L)'
;MIIFYAVGERDRAKELVRIITKTRWKTVSKHAIKIASSSVSASIVLFKPTKSGLAVALWLKQKAEELGMIASVGWFTEISDVPPDVEEAVKTDLNKLLMRELEVPWSPKVVQS
;
A
#
# COMPACT_ATOMS: atom_id res chain seq x y z
N MET A 1 0.13 -12.44 1.51
CA MET A 1 0.42 -11.22 2.27
C MET A 1 0.71 -10.11 1.25
N ILE A 2 0.05 -8.95 1.35
CA ILE A 2 0.29 -7.84 0.41
C ILE A 2 1.58 -7.15 0.84
N ILE A 3 2.47 -6.87 -0.10
CA ILE A 3 3.78 -6.27 0.14
C ILE A 3 3.83 -4.96 -0.63
N PHE A 4 3.96 -3.85 0.08
CA PHE A 4 4.38 -2.58 -0.49
C PHE A 4 5.89 -2.42 -0.32
N TYR A 5 6.57 -1.98 -1.37
CA TYR A 5 7.99 -1.66 -1.38
C TYR A 5 8.22 -0.36 -2.13
N ALA A 6 9.06 0.52 -1.59
CA ALA A 6 9.51 1.73 -2.28
C ALA A 6 10.98 2.05 -1.99
N VAL A 7 11.69 2.53 -3.00
CA VAL A 7 13.07 3.02 -2.93
C VAL A 7 13.20 4.35 -3.66
N GLY A 8 13.96 5.26 -3.07
CA GLY A 8 14.29 6.55 -3.67
C GLY A 8 15.36 7.26 -2.85
N GLU A 9 15.72 8.47 -3.31
CA GLU A 9 16.68 9.33 -2.63
C GLU A 9 16.25 9.66 -1.19
N ARG A 10 17.23 9.96 -0.34
CA ARG A 10 17.06 10.15 1.10
C ARG A 10 15.92 11.12 1.46
N ASP A 11 15.81 12.25 0.77
CA ASP A 11 14.81 13.27 1.13
C ASP A 11 13.39 12.84 0.73
N ARG A 12 13.23 12.11 -0.38
CA ARG A 12 11.95 11.49 -0.78
C ARG A 12 11.56 10.37 0.19
N ALA A 13 12.53 9.54 0.58
CA ALA A 13 12.32 8.47 1.55
C ALA A 13 11.89 9.01 2.93
N LYS A 14 12.48 10.11 3.40
CA LYS A 14 12.04 10.80 4.63
C LYS A 14 10.59 11.26 4.54
N GLU A 15 10.18 11.83 3.41
CA GLU A 15 8.81 12.31 3.25
C GLU A 15 7.81 11.15 3.20
N LEU A 16 8.14 10.06 2.51
CA LEU A 16 7.33 8.84 2.55
C LEU A 16 7.19 8.28 3.97
N VAL A 17 8.29 8.22 4.73
CA VAL A 17 8.27 7.83 6.15
C VAL A 17 7.35 8.76 6.96
N ARG A 18 7.40 10.07 6.71
CA ARG A 18 6.52 11.05 7.36
C ARG A 18 5.05 10.79 7.03
N ILE A 19 4.72 10.49 5.77
CA ILE A 19 3.36 10.13 5.35
C ILE A 19 2.88 8.89 6.13
N ILE A 20 3.70 7.83 6.16
CA ILE A 20 3.38 6.56 6.82
C ILE A 20 3.21 6.72 8.33
N THR A 21 4.16 7.40 8.98
CA THR A 21 4.29 7.40 10.45
C THR A 21 3.64 8.59 11.14
N LYS A 22 3.39 9.69 10.43
CA LYS A 22 2.81 10.92 11.03
C LYS A 22 1.49 11.30 10.39
N THR A 23 1.42 11.41 9.07
CA THR A 23 0.25 11.98 8.40
C THR A 23 -0.90 10.98 8.29
N ARG A 24 -0.61 9.72 7.96
CA ARG A 24 -1.61 8.67 7.73
C ARG A 24 -1.41 7.43 8.59
N TRP A 25 -0.74 7.58 9.74
CA TRP A 25 -0.44 6.47 10.66
C TRP A 25 -1.65 5.62 11.01
N LYS A 26 -2.77 6.23 11.44
CA LYS A 26 -3.97 5.49 11.84
C LYS A 26 -4.55 4.64 10.70
N THR A 27 -4.47 5.14 9.47
CA THR A 27 -4.94 4.42 8.28
C THR A 27 -3.99 3.28 7.96
N VAL A 28 -2.69 3.55 7.86
CA VAL A 28 -1.69 2.54 7.49
C VAL A 28 -1.58 1.44 8.54
N SER A 29 -1.38 1.80 9.81
CA SER A 29 -1.17 0.84 10.91
C SER A 29 -2.36 -0.11 11.16
N LYS A 30 -3.60 0.33 10.89
CA LYS A 30 -4.79 -0.52 11.07
C LYS A 30 -4.79 -1.75 10.14
N HIS A 31 -4.27 -1.59 8.93
CA HIS A 31 -4.28 -2.62 7.89
C HIS A 31 -2.89 -3.28 7.72
N ALA A 32 -1.83 -2.67 8.25
CA ALA A 32 -0.49 -3.24 8.24
C ALA A 32 -0.33 -4.37 9.27
N ILE A 33 0.41 -5.41 8.87
CA ILE A 33 0.97 -6.45 9.73
C ILE A 33 2.34 -5.97 10.26
N LYS A 34 3.16 -5.39 9.37
CA LYS A 34 4.51 -4.93 9.71
C LYS A 34 4.87 -3.71 8.88
N ILE A 35 5.47 -2.71 9.52
CA ILE A 35 5.99 -1.51 8.88
C ILE A 35 7.50 -1.50 9.13
N ALA A 36 8.28 -1.60 8.05
CA ALA A 36 9.73 -1.44 8.06
C ALA A 36 10.08 -0.28 7.14
N SER A 37 9.95 0.94 7.66
CA SER A 37 10.19 2.17 6.91
C SER A 37 11.54 2.78 7.30
N SER A 38 12.32 3.20 6.31
CA SER A 38 13.63 3.81 6.50
C SER A 38 13.74 5.14 5.78
N SER A 39 14.36 6.12 6.42
CA SER A 39 14.64 7.44 5.83
C SER A 39 15.93 7.46 5.01
N VAL A 40 16.61 6.32 4.89
CA VAL A 40 17.91 6.16 4.22
C VAL A 40 17.91 5.02 3.21
N SER A 41 17.01 4.05 3.36
CA SER A 41 16.93 2.84 2.53
C SER A 41 15.49 2.58 2.09
N ALA A 42 15.22 1.37 1.58
CA ALA A 42 13.88 0.95 1.20
C ALA A 42 12.86 1.07 2.35
N SER A 43 11.63 1.41 1.98
CA SER A 43 10.46 1.28 2.85
C SER A 43 9.64 0.07 2.42
N ILE A 44 9.41 -0.85 3.35
CA ILE A 44 8.61 -2.06 3.16
C ILE A 44 7.44 -2.03 4.14
N VAL A 45 6.23 -2.29 3.65
CA VAL A 45 5.05 -2.48 4.50
C VAL A 45 4.33 -3.75 4.09
N LEU A 46 4.09 -4.62 5.07
CA LEU A 46 3.32 -5.85 4.91
C LEU A 46 1.90 -5.57 5.37
N PHE A 47 0.91 -5.88 4.52
CA PHE A 47 -0.50 -5.67 4.77
C PHE A 47 -1.27 -6.98 4.91
N LYS A 48 -2.38 -6.91 5.65
CA LYS A 48 -3.35 -8.01 5.76
C LYS A 48 -3.85 -8.44 4.38
N PRO A 49 -4.18 -9.73 4.17
CA PRO A 49 -4.85 -10.28 2.98
C PRO A 49 -6.26 -9.74 2.71
N THR A 50 -6.50 -8.44 2.74
CA THR A 50 -7.84 -7.86 2.56
C THR A 50 -7.85 -6.86 1.41
N LYS A 51 -9.03 -6.60 0.84
CA LYS A 51 -9.18 -5.52 -0.15
C LYS A 51 -8.76 -4.17 0.42
N SER A 52 -9.07 -3.89 1.69
CA SER A 52 -8.63 -2.69 2.40
C SER A 52 -7.10 -2.63 2.52
N GLY A 53 -6.43 -3.76 2.81
CA GLY A 53 -4.98 -3.85 2.81
C GLY A 53 -4.39 -3.56 1.43
N LEU A 54 -5.01 -4.07 0.37
CA LEU A 54 -4.59 -3.82 -1.01
C LEU A 54 -4.76 -2.34 -1.37
N ALA A 55 -5.89 -1.73 -1.03
CA ALA A 55 -6.16 -0.31 -1.27
C ALA A 55 -5.11 0.58 -0.62
N VAL A 56 -4.78 0.33 0.65
CA VAL A 56 -3.75 1.12 1.35
C VAL A 56 -2.37 0.93 0.72
N ALA A 57 -2.02 -0.29 0.29
CA ALA A 57 -0.74 -0.56 -0.36
C ALA A 57 -0.62 0.17 -1.71
N LEU A 58 -1.67 0.12 -2.54
CA LEU A 58 -1.71 0.81 -3.83
C LEU A 58 -1.73 2.33 -3.67
N TRP A 59 -2.44 2.84 -2.66
CA TRP A 59 -2.39 4.26 -2.32
C TRP A 59 -0.98 4.70 -1.90
N LEU A 60 -0.28 3.90 -1.09
CA LEU A 60 1.12 4.19 -0.74
C LEU A 60 2.05 4.15 -1.95
N LYS A 61 1.83 3.23 -2.90
CA LYS A 61 2.54 3.20 -4.18
C LYS A 61 2.34 4.51 -4.94
N GLN A 62 1.10 4.96 -5.09
CA GLN A 62 0.80 6.24 -5.74
C GLN A 62 1.52 7.40 -5.04
N LYS A 63 1.50 7.46 -3.70
CA LYS A 63 2.20 8.53 -2.96
C LYS A 63 3.71 8.46 -3.13
N ALA A 64 4.30 7.26 -3.16
CA ALA A 64 5.74 7.11 -3.40
C ALA A 64 6.12 7.52 -4.84
N GLU A 65 5.30 7.16 -5.84
CA GLU A 65 5.50 7.55 -7.24
C GLU A 65 5.33 9.07 -7.43
N GLU A 66 4.36 9.71 -6.76
CA GLU A 66 4.21 11.17 -6.72
C GLU A 66 5.45 11.87 -6.13
N LEU A 67 6.13 11.24 -5.18
CA LEU A 67 7.42 11.70 -4.64
C LEU A 67 8.61 11.40 -5.57
N GLY A 68 8.39 10.77 -6.72
CA GLY A 68 9.43 10.36 -7.66
C GLY A 68 10.27 9.18 -7.16
N MET A 69 9.69 8.29 -6.34
CA MET A 69 10.32 7.04 -5.90
C MET A 69 9.92 5.89 -6.83
N ILE A 70 10.75 4.86 -6.91
CA ILE A 70 10.38 3.59 -7.53
C ILE A 70 9.60 2.79 -6.49
N ALA A 71 8.36 2.41 -6.80
CA ALA A 71 7.51 1.67 -5.87
C ALA A 71 6.79 0.50 -6.55
N SER A 72 6.50 -0.53 -5.77
CA SER A 72 5.76 -1.71 -6.23
C SER A 72 4.85 -2.24 -5.12
N VAL A 73 3.77 -2.87 -5.55
CA VAL A 73 2.85 -3.62 -4.69
C VAL A 73 2.77 -5.03 -5.25
N GLY A 74 3.13 -6.01 -4.42
CA GLY A 74 3.15 -7.40 -4.78
C GLY A 74 2.41 -8.28 -3.79
N TRP A 75 2.23 -9.53 -4.21
CA TRP A 75 1.88 -10.66 -3.35
C TRP A 75 3.05 -11.67 -3.38
N PHE A 76 2.78 -12.96 -3.18
CA PHE A 76 3.69 -14.03 -3.60
C PHE A 76 3.87 -14.09 -5.13
N THR A 77 2.98 -13.43 -5.88
CA THR A 77 3.01 -13.25 -7.33
C THR A 77 2.74 -11.78 -7.66
N GLU A 78 2.98 -11.39 -8.91
CA GLU A 78 2.54 -10.09 -9.40
C GLU A 78 1.01 -9.96 -9.32
N ILE A 79 0.53 -8.76 -9.00
CA ILE A 79 -0.90 -8.46 -8.95
C ILE A 79 -1.30 -7.91 -10.32
N SER A 80 -1.93 -8.75 -11.15
CA SER A 80 -2.32 -8.41 -12.51
C SER A 80 -3.74 -7.83 -12.64
N ASP A 81 -4.57 -7.99 -11.61
CA ASP A 81 -5.98 -7.59 -11.61
C ASP A 81 -6.33 -6.97 -10.25
N VAL A 82 -6.67 -5.69 -10.25
CA VAL A 82 -7.08 -4.93 -9.06
C VAL A 82 -8.60 -4.78 -9.09
N PRO A 83 -9.33 -5.17 -8.03
CA PRO A 83 -10.78 -5.01 -7.99
C PRO A 83 -11.22 -3.53 -8.18
N PRO A 84 -12.30 -3.25 -8.94
CA PRO A 84 -12.74 -1.87 -9.19
C PRO A 84 -13.05 -1.06 -7.93
N ASP A 85 -13.61 -1.70 -6.90
CA ASP A 85 -13.91 -1.08 -5.60
C ASP A 85 -12.64 -0.68 -4.83
N VAL A 86 -11.54 -1.41 -5.03
CA VAL A 86 -10.21 -1.05 -4.52
C VAL A 86 -9.66 0.15 -5.27
N GLU A 87 -9.78 0.20 -6.60
CA GLU A 87 -9.32 1.34 -7.39
C GLU A 87 -10.06 2.63 -7.01
N GLU A 88 -11.38 2.55 -6.81
CA GLU A 88 -12.20 3.68 -6.39
C GLU A 88 -11.78 4.19 -5.00
N ALA A 89 -11.51 3.29 -4.06
CA ALA A 89 -10.98 3.67 -2.75
C ALA A 89 -9.62 4.40 -2.86
N VAL A 90 -8.73 3.97 -3.77
CA VAL A 90 -7.44 4.65 -4.00
C VAL A 90 -7.67 6.05 -4.59
N LYS A 91 -8.51 6.17 -5.63
CA LYS A 91 -8.85 7.43 -6.30
C LYS A 91 -9.49 8.46 -5.36
N THR A 92 -10.24 7.99 -4.36
CA THR A 92 -10.93 8.82 -3.35
C THR A 92 -10.12 9.05 -2.08
N ASP A 93 -8.80 8.83 -2.13
CA ASP A 93 -7.87 9.02 -1.00
C ASP A 93 -8.27 8.21 0.25
N LEU A 94 -8.69 6.96 0.01
CA LEU A 94 -9.10 5.97 1.01
C LEU A 94 -10.33 6.42 1.81
N ASN A 95 -11.41 6.78 1.11
CA ASN A 95 -12.68 7.18 1.72
C ASN A 95 -13.12 6.20 2.82
N LYS A 96 -13.49 6.73 3.99
CA LYS A 96 -13.77 5.94 5.20
C LYS A 96 -14.93 4.94 5.03
N LEU A 97 -15.96 5.29 4.24
CA LEU A 97 -17.11 4.40 4.02
C LEU A 97 -16.70 3.23 3.13
N LEU A 98 -16.08 3.50 1.98
CA LEU A 98 -15.55 2.46 1.09
C LEU A 98 -14.56 1.55 1.81
N MET A 99 -13.62 2.12 2.56
CA MET A 99 -12.62 1.35 3.32
C MET A 99 -13.21 0.40 4.37
N ARG A 100 -14.43 0.65 4.87
CA ARG A 100 -15.13 -0.27 5.78
C ARG A 100 -15.68 -1.48 5.04
N GLU A 101 -16.23 -1.28 3.85
CA GLU A 101 -16.76 -2.34 2.99
C GLU A 101 -15.66 -3.23 2.44
N LEU A 102 -14.44 -2.68 2.28
CA LEU A 102 -13.26 -3.40 1.82
C LEU A 102 -12.57 -4.24 2.90
N GLU A 103 -13.07 -4.31 4.14
CA GLU A 103 -12.51 -5.18 5.20
C GLU A 103 -12.92 -6.65 5.02
N VAL A 104 -12.74 -7.16 3.80
CA VAL A 104 -13.03 -8.54 3.39
C VAL A 104 -11.75 -9.20 2.88
N PRO A 105 -11.56 -10.52 3.12
CA PRO A 105 -10.41 -11.24 2.60
C PRO A 105 -10.28 -11.14 1.07
N TRP A 106 -9.05 -11.03 0.60
CA TRP A 106 -8.70 -10.95 -0.80
C TRP A 106 -7.34 -11.61 -1.08
N SER A 107 -7.24 -12.22 -2.26
CA SER A 107 -6.01 -12.74 -2.84
C SER A 107 -6.06 -12.56 -4.35
N PRO A 108 -4.91 -12.35 -5.02
CA PRO A 108 -4.87 -12.33 -6.48
C PRO A 108 -5.30 -13.69 -7.06
N LYS A 109 -5.89 -13.68 -8.25
CA LYS A 109 -6.14 -14.91 -9.00
C LYS A 109 -4.78 -15.51 -9.37
N VAL A 110 -4.51 -16.73 -8.91
CA VAL A 110 -3.33 -17.47 -9.36
C VAL A 110 -3.68 -18.02 -10.73
N VAL A 111 -3.10 -17.45 -11.79
CA VAL A 111 -3.14 -18.09 -13.10
C VAL A 111 -2.23 -19.30 -13.01
N GLN A 112 -2.82 -20.49 -12.92
CA GLN A 112 -2.07 -21.74 -13.08
C GLN A 112 -1.68 -21.82 -14.56
N SER A 113 -0.40 -21.55 -14.83
CA SER A 113 0.25 -21.77 -16.13
C SER A 113 0.44 -23.25 -16.42
#